data_AF-A0A552IPZ7-F1
#
_entry.id   AF-A0A552IPZ7-F1
#
_cell.length_a   1.000
_cell.length_b   1.000
_cell.length_c   1.000
_cell.angle_alpha   90.00
_cell.angle_beta   90.00
_cell.angle_gamma   90.00
#
_symmetry.space_group_name_H-M   'P 1'
#
loop_
_entity.id
_entity.type
_entity.pdbx_description
1 polymer ?
#
loop_
_entity_poly.entity_id
_entity_poly.type
_entity_poly.pdbx_seq_one_letter_code
_entity_poly.pdbx_strand_id
1 'polypeptide(L)'
;MSISDELKQAIRERAKYICEYCHSPERLSANRFTVDHVIPKSLGGSDELNNLPLACRRCNERRYNFVAGIDPDTQEIVPIFNPRQQKWEEHFVWLRVLPRKNDPKSKIIR
;
A
#
# COMPACT_ATOMS: atom_id res chain seq x y z
N MET A 1 -4.72 8.16 21.68
CA MET A 1 -4.55 9.47 21.00
C MET A 1 -4.82 9.27 19.53
N SER A 2 -5.69 10.08 18.94
CA SER A 2 -6.03 10.02 17.51
C SER A 2 -5.09 10.91 16.70
N ILE A 3 -4.62 10.42 15.55
CA ILE A 3 -3.88 11.24 14.57
C ILE A 3 -4.74 12.45 14.19
N SER A 4 -4.15 13.65 14.22
CA SER A 4 -4.85 14.90 13.91
C SER A 4 -5.27 14.96 12.45
N ASP A 5 -6.28 15.77 12.13
CA ASP A 5 -6.78 15.87 10.75
C ASP A 5 -5.79 16.59 9.83
N GLU A 6 -5.00 17.51 10.36
CA GLU A 6 -3.90 18.18 9.65
C GLU A 6 -2.84 17.16 9.23
N LEU A 7 -2.45 16.27 10.15
CA LEU A 7 -1.48 15.22 9.87
C LEU A 7 -2.05 14.22 8.85
N LYS A 8 -3.32 13.84 8.98
CA LYS A 8 -4.01 12.99 7.99
C LYS A 8 -4.04 13.62 6.59
N GLN A 9 -4.17 14.95 6.50
CA GLN A 9 -4.18 15.66 5.23
C GLN A 9 -2.77 15.72 4.63
N ALA A 10 -1.75 16.04 5.43
CA ALA A 10 -0.35 16.03 5.00
C ALA A 10 0.09 14.65 4.46
N ILE A 11 -0.33 13.57 5.10
CA ILE A 11 -0.07 12.19 4.64
C ILE A 11 -0.70 11.94 3.27
N ARG A 12 -1.95 12.40 3.05
CA ARG A 12 -2.64 12.23 1.77
C ARG A 12 -1.97 12.98 0.63
N GLU A 13 -1.56 14.22 0.88
CA GLU A 13 -0.87 15.05 -0.09
C GLU A 13 0.49 14.46 -0.46
N ARG A 14 1.27 14.04 0.55
CA ARG A 14 2.54 13.33 0.33
C ARG A 14 2.34 12.08 -0.53
N ALA A 15 1.32 11.30 -0.20
CA ALA A 15 0.97 10.08 -0.93
C ALA A 15 0.30 10.35 -2.28
N LYS A 16 0.12 11.61 -2.71
CA LYS A 16 -0.57 11.98 -3.96
C LYS A 16 -1.93 11.29 -4.12
N TYR A 17 -2.62 11.05 -3.01
CA TYR A 17 -3.92 10.36 -2.97
C TYR A 17 -3.88 8.95 -3.60
N ILE A 18 -2.74 8.26 -3.55
CA ILE A 18 -2.61 6.83 -3.92
C ILE A 18 -2.32 5.99 -2.68
N CYS A 19 -2.79 4.75 -2.69
CA CYS A 19 -2.44 3.78 -1.65
C CYS A 19 -0.95 3.47 -1.77
N GLU A 20 -0.16 3.68 -0.73
CA GLU A 20 1.29 3.49 -0.82
C GLU A 20 1.70 2.00 -0.91
N TYR A 21 0.80 1.08 -0.57
CA TYR A 21 1.05 -0.36 -0.70
C TYR A 21 0.78 -0.92 -2.10
N CYS A 22 -0.29 -0.47 -2.75
CA CYS A 22 -0.70 -1.04 -4.04
C CYS A 22 -0.72 -0.03 -5.18
N HIS A 23 -0.52 1.26 -4.92
CA HIS A 23 -0.62 2.35 -5.89
C HIS A 23 -2.01 2.52 -6.53
N SER A 24 -3.08 1.97 -5.94
CA SER A 24 -4.44 2.28 -6.38
C SER A 24 -4.80 3.72 -6.01
N PRO A 25 -5.39 4.52 -6.91
CA PRO A 25 -5.77 5.90 -6.61
C PRO A 25 -7.07 5.97 -5.79
N GLU A 26 -7.10 6.83 -4.77
CA GLU A 26 -8.24 7.02 -3.85
C GLU A 26 -9.51 7.42 -4.60
N ARG A 27 -9.39 8.24 -5.66
CA ARG A 27 -10.53 8.67 -6.49
C ARG A 27 -11.31 7.54 -7.19
N LEU A 28 -10.72 6.34 -7.28
CA LEU A 28 -11.36 5.16 -7.87
C LEU A 28 -11.92 4.20 -6.80
N SER A 29 -11.81 4.56 -5.52
CA SER A 29 -12.31 3.77 -4.41
C SER A 29 -13.65 4.30 -3.94
N ALA A 30 -14.56 3.39 -3.57
CA ALA A 30 -15.81 3.75 -2.91
C ALA A 30 -15.58 4.30 -1.49
N ASN A 31 -14.48 3.87 -0.85
CA ASN A 31 -14.13 4.27 0.51
C ASN A 31 -12.92 5.19 0.51
N ARG A 32 -12.95 6.21 1.36
CA ARG A 32 -11.77 7.03 1.66
C ARG A 32 -10.67 6.14 2.24
N PHE A 33 -9.43 6.39 1.85
CA PHE A 33 -8.27 5.71 2.38
C PHE A 33 -8.01 6.17 3.82
N THR A 34 -7.36 5.32 4.59
CA THR A 34 -7.06 5.55 6.00
C THR A 34 -5.56 5.68 6.19
N VAL A 35 -5.15 6.38 7.24
CA VAL A 35 -3.75 6.33 7.70
C VAL A 35 -3.55 5.01 8.42
N ASP A 36 -2.52 4.29 8.01
CA ASP A 36 -2.07 3.03 8.62
C ASP A 36 -0.76 3.25 9.38
N HIS A 37 -0.30 2.25 10.12
CA HIS A 37 0.96 2.24 10.85
C HIS A 37 1.82 1.07 10.38
N VAL A 38 3.01 1.34 9.81
CA VAL A 38 3.94 0.27 9.38
C VAL A 38 4.34 -0.59 10.58
N ILE A 39 4.80 0.00 11.67
CA ILE A 39 4.85 -0.70 12.95
C ILE A 39 3.54 -0.40 13.66
N PRO A 40 2.65 -1.39 13.88
CA PRO A 40 1.37 -1.17 14.53
C PRO A 40 1.54 -0.59 15.94
N LYS A 41 0.53 0.17 16.39
CA LYS A 41 0.53 0.75 17.74
C LYS A 41 0.63 -0.30 18.85
N SER A 42 0.02 -1.47 18.65
CA SER A 42 0.08 -2.60 19.59
C SER A 42 1.50 -3.15 19.77
N LEU A 43 2.40 -2.90 18.81
CA LEU A 43 3.80 -3.31 18.81
C LEU A 43 4.75 -2.12 19.10
N GLY A 44 4.21 -1.00 19.62
CA GLY A 44 5.01 0.17 19.99
C GLY A 44 5.28 1.16 18.84
N GLY A 45 4.53 1.08 17.74
CA GLY A 45 4.63 2.02 16.63
C GLY A 45 4.40 3.49 17.00
N SER A 46 5.14 4.39 16.35
CA SER A 46 4.99 5.84 16.53
C SER A 46 3.91 6.43 15.61
N ASP A 47 3.44 7.64 15.93
CA ASP A 47 2.60 8.45 15.03
C ASP A 47 3.45 9.39 14.13
N GLU A 48 4.73 9.06 13.94
CA GLU A 48 5.65 9.84 13.11
C GLU A 48 5.39 9.59 11.62
N LEU A 49 5.59 10.61 10.78
CA LEU A 49 5.32 10.54 9.33
C LEU A 49 6.02 9.37 8.61
N ASN A 50 7.18 8.94 9.10
CA ASN A 50 7.92 7.79 8.56
C ASN A 50 7.28 6.43 8.88
N ASN A 51 6.37 6.35 9.84
CA ASN A 51 5.62 5.16 10.21
C ASN A 51 4.19 5.16 9.64
N LEU A 52 3.75 6.28 9.04
CA LEU A 52 2.36 6.50 8.63
C LEU A 52 2.17 6.54 7.11
N PRO A 53 1.80 5.42 6.45
CA PRO A 53 1.39 5.41 5.06
C PRO A 53 -0.11 5.66 4.86
N LEU A 54 -0.49 6.15 3.68
CA LEU A 54 -1.86 6.14 3.20
C LEU A 54 -2.23 4.75 2.65
N ALA A 55 -3.28 4.15 3.18
CA ALA A 55 -3.68 2.78 2.84
C ALA A 55 -5.14 2.72 2.37
N CYS A 56 -5.40 2.00 1.27
CA CYS A 56 -6.75 1.60 0.93
C CYS A 56 -7.28 0.56 1.92
N ARG A 57 -8.60 0.46 2.07
CA ARG A 57 -9.25 -0.49 2.99
C ARG A 57 -8.71 -1.91 2.85
N ARG A 58 -8.59 -2.40 1.60
CA ARG A 58 -8.12 -3.76 1.31
C ARG A 58 -6.68 -4.03 1.79
N CYS A 59 -5.78 -3.07 1.60
CA CYS A 59 -4.38 -3.23 2.03
C CYS A 59 -4.28 -3.11 3.54
N ASN A 60 -4.98 -2.14 4.13
CA ASN A 60 -5.02 -1.92 5.57
C ASN A 60 -5.54 -3.17 6.32
N GLU A 61 -6.68 -3.72 5.91
CA GLU A 61 -7.26 -4.92 6.53
C GLU A 61 -6.39 -6.17 6.35
N ARG A 62 -5.74 -6.33 5.19
CA ARG A 62 -4.87 -7.49 4.94
C ARG A 62 -3.59 -7.42 5.76
N ARG A 63 -3.05 -6.21 5.95
CA ARG A 63 -1.86 -5.99 6.77
C ARG A 63 -2.18 -6.11 8.25
N TYR A 64 -3.31 -5.56 8.69
CA TYR A 64 -3.79 -5.59 10.07
C TYR A 64 -2.66 -5.25 11.06
N ASN A 65 -2.28 -6.21 11.91
CA ASN A 65 -1.26 -6.07 12.93
C ASN A 65 0.05 -6.80 12.57
N PHE A 66 0.21 -7.21 11.31
CA PHE A 66 1.35 -7.99 10.86
C PHE A 66 2.49 -7.07 10.38
N VAL A 67 3.71 -7.37 10.85
CA VAL A 67 4.97 -6.75 10.38
C VAL A 67 5.82 -7.70 9.53
N ALA A 68 5.51 -9.00 9.59
CA ALA A 68 6.16 -10.06 8.85
C ALA A 68 5.13 -11.12 8.43
N GLY A 69 5.45 -11.88 7.40
CA GLY A 69 4.69 -13.02 6.91
C GLY A 69 5.61 -14.20 6.63
N ILE A 70 5.02 -15.37 6.38
CA ILE A 70 5.78 -16.56 5.96
C ILE A 70 5.81 -16.58 4.44
N ASP A 71 7.01 -16.66 3.88
CA ASP A 71 7.20 -16.90 2.45
C ASP A 71 6.74 -18.32 2.11
N PRO A 72 5.79 -18.52 1.19
CA PRO A 72 5.24 -19.85 0.89
C PRO A 72 6.25 -20.79 0.22
N ASP A 73 7.27 -20.26 -0.45
CA ASP A 73 8.26 -21.03 -1.19
C ASP A 73 9.43 -21.43 -0.29
N THR A 74 9.93 -20.51 0.54
CA THR A 74 11.08 -20.76 1.42
C THR A 74 10.71 -21.17 2.84
N GLN A 75 9.45 -20.94 3.25
CA GLN A 75 8.97 -21.08 4.63
C GLN A 75 9.67 -20.16 5.65
N GLU A 76 10.41 -19.16 5.19
CA GLU A 76 11.08 -18.20 6.05
C GLU A 76 10.12 -17.08 6.50
N ILE A 77 10.36 -16.55 7.70
CA ILE A 77 9.66 -15.35 8.17
C ILE A 77 10.33 -14.14 7.54
N VAL A 78 9.62 -13.45 6.66
CA VAL A 78 10.11 -12.28 5.93
C VAL A 78 9.33 -11.02 6.32
N PRO A 79 9.97 -9.84 6.40
CA PRO A 79 9.27 -8.59 6.63
C PRO A 79 8.22 -8.32 5.55
N ILE A 80 7.05 -7.83 5.96
CA ILE A 80 6.05 -7.33 5.00
C ILE A 80 6.58 -6.02 4.41
N PHE A 81 6.31 -5.82 3.13
CA PHE A 81 6.69 -4.61 2.40
C PHE A 81 6.39 -3.32 3.18
N ASN A 82 7.41 -2.48 3.29
CA ASN A 82 7.36 -1.18 3.93
C ASN A 82 7.43 -0.05 2.88
N PRO A 83 6.31 0.60 2.54
CA PRO A 83 6.30 1.68 1.54
C PRO A 83 7.05 2.94 1.97
N ARG A 84 7.43 3.05 3.26
CA ARG A 84 8.17 4.19 3.79
C ARG A 84 9.69 4.01 3.69
N GLN A 85 10.15 2.80 3.41
CA GLN A 85 11.58 2.44 3.33
C GLN A 85 11.97 1.78 2.00
N GLN A 86 11.03 1.14 1.30
CA GLN A 86 11.28 0.38 0.08
C GLN A 86 10.60 1.05 -1.13
N LYS A 87 11.21 0.92 -2.31
CA LYS A 87 10.63 1.46 -3.56
C LYS A 87 9.63 0.48 -4.14
N TRP A 88 8.42 0.93 -4.39
CA TRP A 88 7.33 0.07 -4.85
C TRP A 88 7.65 -0.66 -6.16
N GLU A 89 8.26 0.05 -7.12
CA GLU A 89 8.64 -0.46 -8.44
C GLU A 89 9.74 -1.54 -8.43
N GLU A 90 10.46 -1.70 -7.32
CA GLU A 90 11.44 -2.78 -7.15
C GLU A 90 10.78 -4.09 -6.67
N HIS A 91 9.55 -4.01 -6.13
CA HIS A 91 8.84 -5.14 -5.52
C HIS A 91 7.55 -5.52 -6.25
N PHE A 92 6.92 -4.57 -6.94
CA PHE A 92 5.60 -4.77 -7.53
C PHE A 92 5.50 -4.17 -8.92
N VAL A 93 4.60 -4.77 -9.68
CA VAL A 93 4.20 -4.31 -11.00
C VAL A 93 2.70 -4.50 -11.10
N TRP A 94 2.02 -3.48 -11.63
CA TRP A 94 0.65 -3.68 -12.09
C TRP A 94 0.69 -4.51 -13.36
N LEU A 95 0.17 -5.73 -13.29
CA LEU A 95 -0.07 -6.51 -14.50
C LEU A 95 -1.05 -5.69 -15.37
N ARG A 96 -0.56 -5.22 -16.52
CA ARG A 96 -1.44 -4.66 -17.53
C ARG A 96 -2.47 -5.73 -17.85
N VAL A 97 -3.75 -5.37 -17.80
CA VAL A 97 -4.81 -6.22 -18.29
C VAL A 97 -4.40 -6.60 -19.71
N LEU A 98 -4.06 -7.88 -19.93
CA LEU A 98 -3.90 -8.37 -21.29
C LEU A 98 -5.23 -8.04 -21.98
N PRO A 99 -5.22 -7.35 -23.11
CA PRO A 99 -6.43 -7.11 -23.87
C PRO A 99 -7.12 -8.45 -24.02
N ARG A 100 -8.44 -8.48 -23.78
CA ARG A 100 -9.24 -9.69 -24.03
C ARG A 100 -8.86 -10.18 -25.43
N LYS A 101 -8.71 -11.49 -25.64
CA LYS A 101 -8.17 -12.13 -26.86
C LYS A 101 -8.76 -11.62 -28.21
N ASN A 102 -9.78 -10.78 -28.20
CA ASN A 102 -10.47 -10.19 -29.36
C ASN A 102 -10.48 -8.63 -29.38
N ASP A 103 -9.55 -7.94 -28.73
CA ASP A 103 -9.40 -6.48 -28.90
C ASP A 103 -8.49 -6.15 -30.10
N PRO A 104 -9.02 -5.62 -31.22
CA PRO A 104 -8.26 -5.37 -32.45
C PRO A 104 -7.21 -4.26 -32.31
N LYS A 105 -7.11 -3.55 -31.18
CA LYS A 105 -6.14 -2.45 -30.98
C LYS A 105 -4.91 -2.84 -30.16
N SER A 106 -4.74 -4.12 -29.84
CA SER A 106 -3.66 -4.60 -28.99
C SER A 106 -2.38 -4.95 -29.76
N LYS A 107 -1.64 -3.93 -30.24
CA LYS A 107 -0.24 -4.14 -30.62
C LYS A 107 0.59 -4.32 -29.35
N ILE A 108 0.98 -5.56 -29.08
CA ILE A 108 1.98 -5.93 -28.08
C ILE A 108 3.30 -5.28 -28.51
N ILE A 109 3.75 -4.27 -27.77
CA ILE A 109 5.13 -3.81 -27.83
C ILE A 109 5.91 -4.79 -26.95
N ARG A 110 6.79 -5.55 -27.59
CA ARG A 110 7.72 -6.49 -26.94
C ARG A 110 8.70 -5.74 -26.05
#